data_AF-A0A1D6KIX5-F1
#
_entry.id   AF-A0A1D6KIX5-F1
#
_cell.length_a   1.000
_cell.length_b   1.000
_cell.length_c   1.000
_cell.angle_alpha   90.00
_cell.angle_beta   90.00
_cell.angle_gamma   90.00
#
_symmetry.space_group_name_H-M   'P 1'
#
loop_
_entity.id
_entity.type
_entity.pdbx_description
1 polymer ?
#
loop_
_entity_poly.entity_id
_entity_poly.type
_entity_poly.pdbx_seq_one_letter_code
_entity_poly.pdbx_strand_id
1 'polypeptide(L)'
;MELHREPPEAILNAIKFDLMTSTDMEKLSSMSIIEVSDVTSPKLGLPNGSLQCETCGSQRGRDCDGHFGVTKLAATVHNPYFIDDVVHFLNRICPGCLSPREGIDTKRLEREKVQATCKYCSKDGSKLYPSIVFKTLSSPRVLLFKSKLHRNASVMERISIVAEAADRMPNRSKGKGLLHVEEK
;
A
#
# COMPACT_ATOMS: atom_id res chain seq x y z
N MET A 1 37.23 -25.59 24.35
CA MET A 1 37.13 -24.22 24.92
C MET A 1 36.79 -23.29 23.77
N GLU A 2 35.51 -22.98 23.59
CA GLU A 2 35.12 -21.99 22.58
C GLU A 2 35.46 -20.60 23.09
N LEU A 3 36.22 -19.84 22.30
CA LEU A 3 36.59 -18.46 22.60
C LEU A 3 35.31 -17.62 22.58
N HIS A 4 34.84 -17.14 23.73
CA HIS A 4 33.88 -16.05 23.79
C HIS A 4 34.50 -14.82 23.11
N ARG A 5 34.13 -14.57 21.85
CA ARG A 5 34.43 -13.32 21.17
C ARG A 5 33.38 -12.31 21.61
N GLU A 6 33.83 -11.23 22.24
CA GLU A 6 32.95 -10.09 22.52
C GLU A 6 32.40 -9.55 21.18
N PRO A 7 31.10 -9.20 21.12
CA PRO A 7 30.53 -8.61 19.91
C PRO A 7 31.22 -7.27 19.64
N PRO A 8 31.44 -6.91 18.37
CA PRO A 8 32.09 -5.64 18.03
C PRO A 8 31.22 -4.46 18.47
N GLU A 9 31.84 -3.47 19.10
CA GLU A 9 31.19 -2.19 19.38
C GLU A 9 31.08 -1.35 18.10
N ALA A 10 29.94 -0.68 17.92
CA ALA A 10 29.68 0.19 16.78
C ALA A 10 28.86 1.42 17.18
N ILE A 11 29.05 2.53 16.46
CA ILE A 11 28.29 3.77 16.63
C ILE A 11 27.16 3.80 15.60
N LEU A 12 25.93 4.04 16.07
CA LEU A 12 24.77 4.23 15.20
C LEU A 12 24.88 5.58 14.46
N ASN A 13 25.14 5.53 13.16
CA ASN A 13 25.33 6.74 12.36
C ASN A 13 24.05 7.25 11.68
N ALA A 14 23.12 6.35 11.32
CA ALA A 14 21.89 6.69 10.62
C ALA A 14 20.81 5.62 10.79
N ILE A 15 19.55 6.00 10.60
CA ILE A 15 18.39 5.11 10.54
C ILE A 15 17.76 5.27 9.16
N LYS A 16 17.58 4.16 8.44
CA LYS A 16 16.89 4.12 7.15
C LYS A 16 15.50 3.51 7.34
N PHE A 17 14.49 4.22 6.86
CA PHE A 17 13.12 3.71 6.78
C PHE A 17 12.88 3.08 5.41
N ASP A 18 12.25 1.91 5.40
CA ASP A 18 11.89 1.18 4.19
C ASP A 18 10.68 0.27 4.45
N LEU A 19 10.11 -0.29 3.40
CA LEU A 19 9.05 -1.30 3.49
C LEU A 19 9.65 -2.70 3.34
N MET A 20 9.28 -3.60 4.26
CA MET A 20 9.69 -5.00 4.17
C MET A 20 8.98 -5.69 3.01
N THR A 21 9.74 -6.40 2.18
CA THR A 21 9.16 -7.28 1.15
C THR A 21 8.63 -8.57 1.77
N SER A 22 7.81 -9.32 1.02
CA SER A 22 7.39 -10.66 1.45
C SER A 22 8.57 -11.58 1.73
N THR A 23 9.62 -11.49 0.92
CA THR A 23 10.85 -12.27 1.10
C THR A 23 11.60 -11.86 2.36
N ASP A 24 11.65 -10.56 2.71
CA ASP A 24 12.30 -10.11 3.94
C ASP A 24 11.54 -10.58 5.18
N MET A 25 10.20 -10.49 5.15
CA MET A 25 9.35 -11.02 6.22
C MET A 25 9.56 -12.52 6.43
N GLU A 26 9.63 -13.32 5.35
CA GLU A 26 9.89 -14.76 5.45
C GLU A 26 11.29 -15.07 6.00
N LYS A 27 12.31 -14.32 5.58
CA LYS A 27 13.70 -14.52 6.05
C LYS A 27 13.91 -14.17 7.52
N LEU A 28 13.24 -13.13 8.01
CA LEU A 28 13.37 -12.67 9.40
C LEU A 28 12.48 -13.45 10.37
N SER A 29 11.52 -14.22 9.85
CA SER A 29 10.59 -14.98 10.67
C SER A 29 11.18 -16.29 11.17
N SER A 30 10.94 -16.61 12.44
CA SER A 30 11.28 -17.92 13.02
C SER A 30 10.25 -19.00 12.69
N MET A 31 9.02 -18.61 12.32
CA MET A 31 7.94 -19.55 11.98
C MET A 31 6.84 -18.95 11.11
N SER A 32 6.06 -19.81 10.45
CA SER A 32 4.79 -19.43 9.84
C SER A 32 3.66 -19.58 10.85
N ILE A 33 2.76 -18.59 10.91
CA ILE A 33 1.53 -18.60 11.72
C ILE A 33 0.38 -18.96 10.78
N ILE A 34 -0.17 -20.15 11.00
CA ILE A 34 -1.24 -20.73 10.18
C ILE A 34 -2.51 -20.82 11.02
N GLU A 35 -2.38 -21.35 12.24
CA GLU A 35 -3.48 -21.54 13.19
C GLU A 35 -3.43 -20.52 14.33
N VAL A 36 -4.56 -20.31 15.00
CA VAL A 36 -4.64 -19.38 16.14
C VAL A 36 -3.70 -19.81 17.28
N SER A 37 -3.47 -21.10 17.47
CA SER A 37 -2.55 -21.60 18.50
C SER A 37 -1.10 -21.19 18.26
N ASP A 38 -0.71 -20.96 17.00
CA ASP A 38 0.68 -20.67 16.62
C ASP A 38 1.17 -19.34 17.19
N VAL A 39 0.25 -18.40 17.49
CA VAL A 39 0.60 -17.07 18.04
C VAL A 39 1.16 -17.15 19.47
N THR A 40 1.04 -18.31 20.13
CA THR A 40 1.60 -18.58 21.47
C THR A 40 2.80 -19.52 21.43
N SER A 41 3.29 -19.83 20.24
CA SER A 41 4.41 -20.73 20.03
C SER A 41 5.69 -20.26 20.75
N PRO A 42 6.44 -21.16 21.40
CA PRO A 42 7.72 -20.85 22.01
C PRO A 42 8.80 -20.32 21.03
N LYS A 43 8.57 -20.44 19.72
CA LYS A 43 9.43 -19.88 18.67
C LYS A 43 9.28 -18.37 18.49
N LEU A 44 8.24 -17.76 19.06
CA LEU A 44 8.02 -16.31 18.97
C LEU A 44 8.67 -15.54 20.13
N GLY A 45 9.19 -16.24 21.14
CA GLY A 45 9.85 -15.65 22.30
C GLY A 45 9.13 -15.98 23.61
N LEU A 46 9.40 -15.20 24.65
CA LEU A 46 8.85 -15.34 26.00
C LEU A 46 7.95 -14.13 26.35
N PRO A 47 6.96 -14.29 27.24
CA PRO A 47 6.52 -15.54 27.88
C PRO A 47 5.77 -16.45 26.90
N ASN A 48 5.92 -17.76 27.06
CA ASN A 48 5.21 -18.76 26.27
C ASN A 48 4.81 -19.95 27.18
N GLY A 49 4.18 -20.98 26.62
CA GLY A 49 3.76 -22.17 27.37
C GLY A 49 4.89 -23.14 27.78
N SER A 50 6.11 -22.91 27.31
CA SER A 50 7.34 -23.66 27.60
C SER A 50 8.21 -22.93 28.63
N LEU A 51 9.23 -23.62 29.14
CA LEU A 51 10.21 -23.07 30.09
C LEU A 51 11.30 -22.23 29.40
N GLN A 52 11.40 -22.28 28.07
CA GLN A 52 12.41 -21.56 27.30
C GLN A 52 11.92 -21.17 25.90
N CYS A 53 12.57 -20.17 25.32
CA CYS A 53 12.41 -19.82 23.90
C CYS A 53 13.07 -20.89 23.02
N GLU A 54 12.36 -21.39 22.03
CA GLU A 54 12.89 -22.39 21.09
C GLU A 54 13.85 -21.81 20.05
N THR A 55 13.84 -20.49 19.86
CA THR A 55 14.66 -19.82 18.83
C THR A 55 16.02 -19.36 19.36
N CYS A 56 16.06 -18.68 20.52
CA CYS A 56 17.31 -18.23 21.12
C CYS A 56 17.76 -19.06 22.34
N GLY A 57 16.95 -20.00 22.81
CA GLY A 57 17.26 -20.85 23.98
C GLY A 57 17.14 -20.16 25.34
N SER A 58 16.77 -18.87 25.37
CA SER A 58 16.65 -18.15 26.63
C SER A 58 15.54 -18.71 27.52
N GLN A 59 15.79 -18.80 28.81
CA GLN A 59 14.82 -19.20 29.85
C GLN A 59 14.22 -18.00 30.57
N ARG A 60 14.67 -16.79 30.25
CA ARG A 60 14.28 -15.56 30.94
C ARG A 60 13.81 -14.54 29.92
N GLY A 61 12.61 -13.99 30.14
CA GLY A 61 12.02 -13.01 29.22
C GLY A 61 12.92 -11.78 28.97
N ARG A 62 13.70 -11.37 29.96
CA ARG A 62 14.65 -10.25 29.84
C ARG A 62 15.84 -10.53 28.90
N ASP A 63 16.14 -11.80 28.66
CA ASP A 63 17.28 -12.25 27.85
C ASP A 63 16.77 -12.75 26.47
N CYS A 64 15.53 -12.40 26.09
CA CYS A 64 14.88 -12.75 24.83
C CYS A 64 14.17 -11.52 24.25
N ASP A 65 14.69 -10.96 23.18
CA ASP A 65 14.12 -9.77 22.53
C ASP A 65 12.80 -10.05 21.76
N GLY A 66 12.42 -11.33 21.66
CA GLY A 66 11.31 -11.79 20.83
C GLY A 66 11.74 -12.11 19.41
N HIS A 67 10.88 -12.85 18.71
CA HIS A 67 11.15 -13.33 17.36
C HIS A 67 9.93 -13.13 16.47
N PHE A 68 10.17 -12.74 15.22
CA PHE A 68 9.09 -12.48 14.28
C PHE A 68 8.43 -13.78 13.83
N GLY A 69 7.11 -13.72 13.68
CA GLY A 69 6.32 -14.68 12.93
C GLY A 69 5.84 -14.06 11.62
N VAL A 70 5.45 -14.89 10.66
CA VAL A 70 4.83 -14.43 9.42
C VAL A 70 3.54 -15.19 9.15
N THR A 71 2.50 -14.48 8.70
CA THR A 71 1.25 -15.10 8.25
C THR A 71 0.96 -14.72 6.80
N LYS A 72 0.50 -15.70 6.02
CA LYS A 72 0.11 -15.49 4.62
C LYS A 72 -1.39 -15.30 4.56
N LEU A 73 -1.81 -14.10 4.16
CA LEU A 73 -3.22 -13.82 3.95
C LEU A 73 -3.70 -14.50 2.67
N ALA A 74 -4.95 -14.98 2.67
CA ALA A 74 -5.57 -15.62 1.51
C ALA A 74 -5.73 -14.67 0.30
N ALA A 75 -5.70 -13.36 0.55
CA ALA A 75 -5.74 -12.33 -0.48
C ALA A 75 -4.86 -11.14 -0.08
N THR A 76 -4.38 -10.40 -1.06
CA THR A 76 -3.68 -9.13 -0.85
C THR A 76 -4.64 -8.12 -0.23
N VAL A 77 -4.26 -7.56 0.92
CA VAL A 77 -5.01 -6.51 1.60
C VAL A 77 -4.18 -5.23 1.55
N HIS A 78 -4.81 -4.12 1.20
CA HIS A 78 -4.14 -2.82 1.24
C HIS A 78 -3.87 -2.41 2.70
N ASN A 79 -2.65 -1.94 2.97
CA ASN A 79 -2.35 -1.33 4.25
C ASN A 79 -3.18 -0.04 4.39
N PRO A 80 -4.02 0.11 5.44
CA PRO A 80 -4.87 1.28 5.63
C PRO A 80 -4.12 2.61 5.60
N TYR A 81 -2.87 2.64 6.04
CA TYR A 81 -2.04 3.85 6.06
C TYR A 81 -1.49 4.26 4.68
N PHE A 82 -1.51 3.36 3.71
CA PHE A 82 -1.01 3.62 2.35
C PHE A 82 -2.12 3.76 1.31
N ILE A 83 -3.41 3.76 1.72
CA ILE A 83 -4.52 3.82 0.76
C ILE A 83 -4.42 5.07 -0.13
N ASP A 84 -4.19 6.23 0.48
CA ASP A 84 -4.11 7.49 -0.27
C ASP A 84 -2.89 7.53 -1.20
N ASP A 85 -1.76 6.97 -0.77
CA ASP A 85 -0.57 6.81 -1.63
C ASP A 85 -0.86 5.88 -2.80
N VAL A 86 -1.56 4.77 -2.58
CA VAL A 86 -1.97 3.85 -3.64
C VAL A 86 -2.89 4.57 -4.63
N VAL A 87 -3.90 5.31 -4.16
CA VAL A 87 -4.79 6.11 -5.02
C VAL A 87 -4.00 7.15 -5.81
N HIS A 88 -3.02 7.78 -5.19
CA HIS A 88 -2.13 8.73 -5.83
C HIS A 88 -1.33 8.08 -6.97
N PHE A 89 -0.73 6.92 -6.74
CA PHE A 89 0.01 6.18 -7.76
C PHE A 89 -0.90 5.70 -8.90
N LEU A 90 -2.09 5.15 -8.58
CA LEU A 90 -3.05 4.67 -9.56
C LEU A 90 -3.52 5.78 -10.52
N ASN A 91 -3.67 7.01 -10.03
CA ASN A 91 -4.01 8.16 -10.86
C ASN A 91 -2.86 8.66 -11.74
N ARG A 92 -1.61 8.30 -11.42
CA ARG A 92 -0.41 8.65 -12.19
C ARG A 92 -0.02 7.62 -13.24
N ILE A 93 -0.63 6.44 -13.23
CA ILE A 93 -0.37 5.38 -14.21
C ILE A 93 -1.56 5.16 -15.14
N CYS A 94 -1.29 4.62 -16.32
CA CYS A 94 -2.33 4.14 -17.22
C CYS A 94 -2.87 2.80 -16.72
N PRO A 95 -4.19 2.63 -16.52
CA PRO A 95 -4.75 1.35 -16.07
C PRO A 95 -4.63 0.23 -17.12
N GLY A 96 -4.38 0.56 -18.39
CA GLY A 96 -4.23 -0.42 -19.47
C GLY A 96 -2.81 -0.93 -19.63
N CYS A 97 -1.84 -0.03 -19.81
CA CYS A 97 -0.44 -0.40 -20.08
C CYS A 97 0.50 -0.18 -18.89
N LEU A 98 -0.01 0.29 -17.75
CA LEU A 98 0.75 0.56 -16.52
C LEU A 98 1.87 1.60 -16.67
N SER A 99 2.00 2.25 -17.83
CA SER A 99 2.97 3.31 -18.04
C SER A 99 2.57 4.57 -17.27
N PRO A 100 3.54 5.36 -16.78
CA PRO A 100 3.26 6.68 -16.24
C PRO A 100 2.49 7.55 -17.26
N ARG A 101 1.53 8.35 -16.78
CA ARG A 101 0.86 9.37 -17.58
C ARG A 101 1.83 10.53 -17.85
N GLU A 102 1.65 11.24 -18.96
CA GLU A 102 2.52 12.36 -19.37
C GLU A 102 2.63 13.43 -18.27
N GLY A 103 3.83 13.99 -18.08
CA GLY A 103 4.17 14.92 -16.99
C GLY A 103 5.01 14.32 -15.86
N ILE A 104 5.39 13.05 -15.98
CA ILE A 104 6.31 12.37 -15.05
C ILE A 104 7.62 12.10 -15.80
N ASP A 105 8.66 12.88 -15.50
CA ASP A 105 10.03 12.74 -16.02
C ASP A 105 10.72 11.47 -15.49
N THR A 106 10.19 10.31 -15.83
CA THR A 106 10.84 9.02 -15.54
C THR A 106 11.83 8.72 -16.63
N LYS A 107 12.92 9.50 -16.80
CA LYS A 107 13.98 9.18 -17.78
C LYS A 107 14.26 7.68 -17.76
N ARG A 108 14.09 7.02 -18.93
CA ARG A 108 14.63 5.68 -19.25
C ARG A 108 13.85 4.44 -18.79
N LEU A 109 12.62 4.27 -19.26
CA LEU A 109 12.07 2.93 -19.56
C LEU A 109 11.51 2.96 -20.98
N GLU A 110 11.78 1.92 -21.77
CA GLU A 110 11.49 1.76 -23.21
C GLU A 110 10.09 2.26 -23.62
N ARG A 111 9.98 3.55 -23.93
CA ARG A 111 8.70 4.28 -23.84
C ARG A 111 7.87 4.29 -25.12
N GLU A 112 8.38 3.79 -26.24
CA GLU A 112 7.85 4.25 -27.53
C GLU A 112 6.88 3.27 -28.21
N LYS A 113 6.94 1.96 -27.93
CA LYS A 113 6.08 1.00 -28.66
C LYS A 113 4.76 0.66 -27.96
N VAL A 114 4.71 0.63 -26.63
CA VAL A 114 3.51 0.20 -25.87
C VAL A 114 2.47 1.31 -25.76
N GLN A 115 2.90 2.58 -25.66
CA GLN A 115 1.96 3.70 -25.53
C GLN A 115 1.14 3.92 -26.80
N ALA A 116 1.71 3.61 -27.97
CA ALA A 116 1.07 3.78 -29.28
C ALA A 116 -0.17 2.88 -29.49
N THR A 117 -0.24 1.73 -28.82
CA THR A 117 -1.33 0.75 -29.02
C THR A 117 -2.32 0.68 -27.86
N CYS A 118 -2.06 1.40 -26.76
CA CYS A 118 -2.90 1.34 -25.58
C CYS A 118 -4.18 2.19 -25.76
N LYS A 119 -5.35 1.53 -25.69
CA LYS A 119 -6.69 2.13 -25.81
C LYS A 119 -7.01 3.24 -24.80
N TYR A 120 -6.25 3.31 -23.70
CA TYR A 120 -6.35 4.34 -22.66
C TYR A 120 -5.40 5.53 -22.90
N CYS A 121 -4.30 5.31 -23.64
CA CYS A 121 -3.25 6.31 -23.86
C CYS A 121 -3.36 7.04 -25.21
N SER A 122 -4.26 6.63 -26.11
CA SER A 122 -4.40 7.20 -27.45
C SER A 122 -4.49 8.73 -27.40
N LYS A 123 -3.50 9.40 -28.00
CA LYS A 123 -3.38 10.86 -28.05
C LYS A 123 -4.12 11.48 -29.23
N ASP A 124 -4.53 10.67 -30.19
CA ASP A 124 -5.14 11.11 -31.46
C ASP A 124 -6.62 11.52 -31.32
N GLY A 125 -7.04 11.98 -30.13
CA GLY A 125 -8.43 12.37 -29.83
C GLY A 125 -9.43 11.19 -29.74
N SER A 126 -8.99 9.99 -30.07
CA SER A 126 -9.78 8.75 -30.13
C SER A 126 -9.55 7.83 -28.92
N LYS A 127 -9.39 8.40 -27.70
CA LYS A 127 -9.43 7.58 -26.47
C LYS A 127 -10.70 6.74 -26.49
N LEU A 128 -10.55 5.43 -26.66
CA LEU A 128 -11.68 4.50 -26.78
C LEU A 128 -12.33 4.26 -25.43
N TYR A 129 -11.57 4.44 -24.33
CA TYR A 129 -12.07 4.35 -22.97
C TYR A 129 -12.10 5.73 -22.29
N PRO A 130 -13.08 5.97 -21.39
CA PRO A 130 -13.15 7.19 -20.60
C PRO A 130 -11.93 7.32 -19.68
N SER A 131 -11.69 8.54 -19.20
CA SER A 131 -10.60 8.75 -18.24
C SER A 131 -11.00 8.14 -16.90
N ILE A 132 -10.16 7.28 -16.34
CA ILE A 132 -10.39 6.70 -15.02
C ILE A 132 -9.71 7.56 -13.95
N VAL A 133 -10.48 7.86 -12.90
CA VAL A 133 -10.02 8.54 -11.68
C VAL A 133 -10.24 7.61 -10.50
N PHE A 134 -9.18 7.34 -9.74
CA PHE A 134 -9.26 6.56 -8.51
C PHE A 134 -9.50 7.49 -7.32
N LYS A 135 -10.36 7.08 -6.40
CA LYS A 135 -10.66 7.82 -5.16
C LYS A 135 -10.73 6.88 -3.97
N THR A 136 -10.40 7.42 -2.80
CA THR A 136 -10.68 6.79 -1.52
C THR A 136 -12.13 7.08 -1.13
N LEU A 137 -12.91 6.05 -0.86
CA LEU A 137 -14.21 6.16 -0.19
C LEU A 137 -14.06 5.61 1.22
N SER A 138 -14.38 6.47 2.19
CA SER A 138 -14.58 6.06 3.57
C SER A 138 -16.09 6.01 3.82
N SER A 139 -16.59 4.84 4.22
CA SER A 139 -17.97 4.70 4.65
C SER A 139 -18.03 4.78 6.17
N PRO A 140 -18.60 5.85 6.75
CA PRO A 140 -18.97 5.80 8.15
C PRO A 140 -19.99 4.68 8.25
N ARG A 141 -19.70 3.64 9.03
CA ARG A 141 -20.69 2.60 9.30
C ARG A 141 -21.92 3.30 9.83
N VAL A 142 -23.01 3.23 9.06
CA VAL A 142 -24.29 3.87 9.34
C VAL A 142 -24.66 3.68 10.82
N LEU A 143 -24.99 4.81 11.45
CA LEU A 143 -25.60 4.93 12.77
C LEU A 143 -26.88 4.09 12.83
N LEU A 144 -26.77 2.82 13.18
CA LEU A 144 -27.90 1.97 13.53
C LEU A 144 -27.69 1.34 14.91
N PHE A 145 -27.33 2.14 15.90
CA PHE A 145 -27.67 1.85 17.29
C PHE A 145 -27.90 3.15 18.04
N LYS A 146 -29.19 3.52 18.20
CA LYS A 146 -29.64 4.36 19.32
C LYS A 146 -29.55 3.54 20.63
N SER A 147 -28.38 3.06 20.97
CA SER A 147 -28.07 2.60 22.32
C SER A 147 -26.89 3.40 22.81
N LYS A 148 -27.07 4.05 23.96
CA LYS A 148 -26.03 4.76 24.70
C LYS A 148 -24.98 3.74 25.17
N LEU A 149 -24.09 3.31 24.29
CA LEU A 149 -22.97 2.46 24.64
C LEU A 149 -21.69 3.14 24.20
N HIS A 150 -20.75 3.19 25.16
CA HIS A 150 -19.41 3.75 25.11
C HIS A 150 -18.82 3.96 23.71
N ARG A 151 -18.31 5.18 23.47
CA ARG A 151 -17.42 5.51 22.35
C ARG A 151 -16.20 4.58 22.38
N ASN A 152 -16.26 3.49 21.62
CA ASN A 152 -15.08 2.69 21.30
C ASN A 152 -14.34 3.40 20.14
N ALA A 153 -13.12 3.86 20.40
CA ALA A 153 -12.22 4.45 19.40
C ALA A 153 -11.69 3.42 18.36
N SER A 154 -12.14 2.17 18.43
CA SER A 154 -11.58 1.02 17.70
C SER A 154 -12.28 0.68 16.37
N VAL A 155 -13.37 1.38 16.00
CA VAL A 155 -14.07 1.06 14.75
C VAL A 155 -13.38 1.78 13.59
N MET A 156 -12.35 1.16 13.00
CA MET A 156 -11.80 1.66 11.74
C MET A 156 -12.92 1.73 10.70
N GLU A 157 -13.02 2.89 10.07
CA GLU A 157 -13.93 3.13 8.97
C GLU A 157 -13.64 2.14 7.83
N ARG A 158 -14.68 1.67 7.13
CA ARG A 158 -14.44 0.83 5.95
C ARG A 158 -13.90 1.74 4.85
N ILE A 159 -12.63 1.56 4.51
CA ILE A 159 -11.96 2.27 3.44
C ILE A 159 -11.98 1.40 2.19
N SER A 160 -12.29 1.99 1.04
CA SER A 160 -12.28 1.31 -0.26
C SER A 160 -11.71 2.23 -1.34
N ILE A 161 -10.98 1.65 -2.29
CA ILE A 161 -10.53 2.36 -3.49
C ILE A 161 -11.56 2.12 -4.59
N VAL A 162 -12.13 3.20 -5.13
CA VAL A 162 -13.06 3.13 -6.25
C VAL A 162 -12.47 3.75 -7.50
N ALA A 163 -12.86 3.21 -8.65
CA ALA A 163 -12.52 3.75 -9.96
C ALA A 163 -13.77 4.37 -10.58
N GLU A 164 -13.73 5.68 -10.84
CA GLU A 164 -14.80 6.42 -11.49
C GLU A 164 -14.40 6.74 -12.94
N ALA A 165 -15.32 6.53 -13.87
CA ALA A 165 -15.18 7.02 -15.24
C ALA A 165 -15.56 8.50 -15.27
N ALA A 166 -14.58 9.36 -15.57
CA ALA A 166 -14.85 10.76 -15.88
C ALA A 166 -15.38 10.84 -17.30
N ASP A 167 -16.68 11.11 -17.44
CA ASP A 167 -17.29 11.46 -18.72
C ASP A 167 -16.58 12.68 -19.31
N ARG A 168 -16.45 12.68 -20.64
CA ARG A 168 -15.84 13.79 -21.38
C ARG A 168 -16.67 15.06 -21.13
N MET A 169 -16.19 15.95 -20.24
CA MET A 169 -16.67 17.32 -20.23
C MET A 169 -16.43 17.90 -21.64
N PRO A 170 -17.45 18.49 -22.30
CA PRO A 170 -17.23 19.15 -23.57
C PRO A 170 -16.18 20.22 -23.34
N ASN A 171 -15.10 20.19 -24.11
CA ASN A 171 -14.14 21.29 -24.19
C ASN A 171 -14.95 22.57 -24.42
N ARG A 172 -15.12 23.41 -23.41
CA ARG A 172 -15.46 24.82 -23.62
C ARG A 172 -14.22 25.44 -24.26
N SER A 173 -14.12 25.31 -25.58
CA SER A 173 -13.25 26.13 -26.37
C SER A 173 -13.58 27.59 -26.04
N LYS A 174 -12.63 28.27 -25.40
CA LYS A 174 -12.62 29.74 -25.35
C LYS A 174 -12.34 30.22 -26.77
N GLY A 175 -13.37 30.20 -27.62
CA GLY A 175 -13.38 30.94 -28.88
C GLY A 175 -13.52 32.42 -28.55
N LYS A 176 -12.40 33.14 -28.46
CA LYS A 176 -12.40 34.58 -28.71
C LYS A 176 -12.53 34.74 -30.22
N GLY A 177 -13.76 34.80 -30.72
CA GLY A 177 -14.09 35.13 -32.09
C GLY A 177 -14.81 36.47 -32.12
N LEU A 178 -14.07 37.51 -32.49
CA LEU A 178 -14.53 38.84 -32.84
C LEU A 178 -15.42 38.72 -34.09
N LEU A 179 -16.67 39.19 -34.06
CA LEU A 179 -17.46 39.45 -35.26
C LEU A 179 -18.23 40.76 -35.08
N HIS A 180 -17.72 41.79 -35.77
CA HIS A 180 -18.51 42.91 -36.24
C HIS A 180 -19.69 42.41 -37.07
N VAL A 181 -20.86 43.02 -36.88
CA VAL A 181 -21.89 43.10 -37.90
C VAL A 181 -22.38 44.54 -37.91
N GLU A 182 -21.93 45.30 -38.90
CA GLU A 182 -22.71 46.37 -39.51
C GLU A 182 -23.82 45.74 -40.37
N GLU A 183 -25.00 46.36 -40.37
CA GLU A 183 -25.98 46.50 -41.46
C GLU A 183 -27.29 46.99 -40.79
N LYS A 184 -28.09 47.93 -41.31
CA LYS A 184 -28.05 48.84 -42.46
C LYS A 184 -29.18 49.85 -42.23
#